data_AF-A0A2A4P7X6-F1
#
_entry.id   AF-A0A2A4P7X6-F1
#
_cell.length_a   1.000
_cell.length_b   1.000
_cell.length_c   1.000
_cell.angle_alpha   90.00
_cell.angle_beta   90.00
_cell.angle_gamma   90.00
#
_symmetry.space_group_name_H-M   'P 1'
#
loop_
_entity.id
_entity.type
_entity.pdbx_description
1 polymer ?
#
loop_
_entity_poly.entity_id
_entity_poly.type
_entity_poly.pdbx_seq_one_letter_code
_entity_poly.pdbx_strand_id
1 'polypeptide(L)'
;MEQRKARVVIPDHLSFADLGLKRLETGKIEFDWNVVKQICESSEGLLLEHLEEGPGDNVVGLILGWYIVIRENDGETDPVAEELVAEVMEEESEGAPTDDDSGHA
;
A
#
# COMPACT_ATOMS: atom_id res chain seq x y z
N MET A 1 -5.08 -0.30 22.07
CA MET A 1 -4.24 0.57 21.22
C MET A 1 -5.17 1.11 20.15
N GLU A 2 -5.57 2.38 20.21
CA GLU A 2 -6.40 2.96 19.15
C GLU A 2 -5.51 3.18 17.92
N GLN A 3 -5.67 2.37 16.87
CA GLN A 3 -5.13 2.72 15.56
C GLN A 3 -5.88 3.98 15.12
N ARG A 4 -5.29 5.16 15.38
CA ARG A 4 -5.74 6.40 14.73
C ARG A 4 -5.56 6.18 13.24
N LYS A 5 -6.66 5.85 12.55
CA LYS A 5 -6.71 5.79 11.10
C LYS A 5 -6.36 7.18 10.59
N ALA A 6 -5.11 7.38 10.17
CA ALA A 6 -4.72 8.60 9.48
C ALA A 6 -5.67 8.77 8.29
N ARG A 7 -6.26 9.96 8.15
CA ARG A 7 -7.12 10.26 7.01
C ARG A 7 -6.22 10.63 5.85
N VAL A 8 -6.01 9.67 4.96
CA VAL A 8 -5.29 9.91 3.70
C VAL A 8 -6.17 10.78 2.80
N VAL A 9 -5.64 11.92 2.40
CA VAL A 9 -6.25 12.86 1.47
C VAL A 9 -5.37 12.89 0.23
N ILE A 10 -5.93 12.46 -0.90
CA ILE A 10 -5.27 12.53 -2.20
C ILE A 10 -5.64 13.87 -2.85
N PRO A 11 -4.68 14.73 -3.17
CA PRO A 11 -4.93 15.97 -3.90
C PRO A 11 -5.53 15.71 -5.29
N ASP A 12 -6.50 16.53 -5.71
CA ASP A 12 -7.18 16.37 -7.01
C ASP A 12 -6.22 16.51 -8.22
N HIS A 13 -5.08 17.17 -8.03
CA HIS A 13 -4.08 17.35 -9.08
C HIS A 13 -3.10 16.18 -9.21
N LEU A 14 -3.13 15.20 -8.30
CA LEU A 14 -2.28 14.02 -8.34
C LEU A 14 -3.04 12.84 -8.92
N SER A 15 -2.41 12.18 -9.88
CA SER A 15 -2.86 10.91 -10.45
C SER A 15 -2.02 9.77 -9.92
N PHE A 16 -2.54 8.55 -9.99
CA PHE A 16 -1.78 7.38 -9.56
C PHE A 16 -0.55 7.14 -10.45
N ALA A 17 -0.66 7.37 -11.76
CA ALA A 17 0.49 7.34 -12.67
C ALA A 17 1.63 8.28 -12.27
N ASP A 18 1.39 9.36 -11.53
CA ASP A 18 2.46 10.26 -11.05
C ASP A 18 3.42 9.54 -10.08
N LEU A 19 2.98 8.49 -9.38
CA LEU A 19 3.88 7.64 -8.58
C LEU A 19 4.99 7.02 -9.42
N GLY A 20 4.77 6.83 -10.73
CA GLY A 20 5.72 6.17 -11.61
C GLY A 20 6.10 4.78 -11.11
N LEU A 21 5.11 4.04 -10.58
CA LEU A 21 5.31 2.77 -9.89
C LEU A 21 6.00 1.77 -10.82
N LYS A 22 7.08 1.16 -10.34
CA LYS A 22 7.88 0.20 -11.09
C LYS A 22 8.27 -0.97 -10.22
N ARG A 23 8.18 -2.17 -10.77
CA ARG A 23 8.69 -3.38 -10.12
C ARG A 23 10.11 -3.65 -10.60
N LEU A 24 11.03 -3.77 -9.65
CA LEU A 24 12.41 -4.18 -9.91
C LEU A 24 12.51 -5.70 -10.02
N GLU A 25 13.53 -6.20 -10.71
CA GLU A 25 13.85 -7.63 -10.81
C GLU A 25 14.12 -8.29 -9.44
N THR A 26 14.44 -7.47 -8.43
CA THR A 26 14.63 -7.90 -7.04
C THR A 26 13.32 -8.16 -6.27
N GLY A 27 12.16 -7.88 -6.88
CA GLY A 27 10.85 -7.92 -6.22
C GLY A 27 10.50 -6.65 -5.45
N LYS A 28 11.43 -5.69 -5.33
CA LYS A 28 11.18 -4.37 -4.72
C LYS A 28 10.42 -3.46 -5.69
N ILE A 29 9.69 -2.51 -5.13
CA ILE A 29 9.01 -1.47 -5.90
C ILE A 29 9.79 -0.14 -5.82
N GLU A 30 9.86 0.55 -6.95
CA GLU A 30 10.31 1.94 -7.05
C GLU A 30 9.11 2.84 -7.33
N PHE A 31 9.12 4.03 -6.73
CA PHE A 31 8.08 5.04 -6.88
C PHE A 31 8.65 6.43 -6.58
N ASP A 32 7.92 7.47 -6.96
CA ASP A 32 8.29 8.86 -6.70
C ASP A 32 7.87 9.31 -5.28
N TRP A 33 8.86 9.46 -4.42
CA TRP A 33 8.69 9.98 -3.06
C TRP A 33 8.13 11.40 -3.00
N ASN A 34 8.28 12.19 -4.05
CA ASN A 34 7.70 13.54 -4.10
C ASN A 34 6.18 13.49 -4.15
N VAL A 35 5.58 12.46 -4.76
CA VAL A 35 4.12 12.25 -4.77
C VAL A 35 3.64 11.82 -3.39
N VAL A 36 4.33 10.85 -2.78
CA VAL A 36 4.05 10.41 -1.40
C VAL A 36 4.11 11.57 -0.42
N LYS A 37 5.14 12.42 -0.55
CA LYS A 37 5.29 13.63 0.26
C LYS A 37 4.10 14.58 0.12
N GLN A 38 3.64 14.86 -1.09
CA GLN A 38 2.48 15.73 -1.31
C GLN A 38 1.20 15.17 -0.70
N ILE A 39 1.01 13.85 -0.74
CA ILE A 39 -0.10 13.17 -0.06
C ILE A 39 0.03 13.36 1.45
N CYS A 40 1.21 13.14 2.03
CA CYS A 40 1.44 13.38 3.46
C CYS A 40 1.18 14.85 3.84
N GLU A 41 1.65 15.82 3.05
CA GLU A 41 1.43 17.25 3.29
C GLU A 41 -0.06 17.63 3.24
N SER A 42 -0.85 16.90 2.46
CA SER A 42 -2.30 17.12 2.32
C SER A 42 -3.12 16.31 3.33
N SER A 43 -2.54 15.25 3.89
CA SER A 43 -3.20 14.31 4.80
C SER A 43 -2.97 14.69 6.25
N GLU A 44 -4.05 14.77 7.04
CA GLU A 44 -3.92 15.08 8.46
C GLU A 44 -3.47 13.82 9.25
N GLY A 45 -2.32 13.92 9.90
CA GLY A 45 -1.78 12.87 10.77
C GLY A 45 -0.95 11.78 10.06
N LEU A 46 -0.64 11.95 8.77
CA LEU A 46 0.30 11.11 8.03
C LEU A 46 1.65 11.83 7.90
N LEU A 47 2.67 11.34 8.61
CA LEU A 47 4.01 11.92 8.58
C LEU A 47 4.92 11.12 7.65
N LEU A 48 5.64 11.81 6.76
CA LEU A 48 6.57 11.18 5.82
C LEU A 48 7.67 10.39 6.55
N GLU A 49 8.16 10.91 7.66
CA GLU A 49 9.12 10.23 8.56
C GLU A 49 8.63 8.84 9.02
N HIS A 50 7.32 8.67 9.26
CA HIS A 50 6.77 7.36 9.64
C HIS A 50 6.70 6.37 8.48
N LEU A 51 6.74 6.86 7.23
CA LEU A 51 6.79 6.04 6.03
C LEU A 51 8.24 5.70 5.64
N GLU A 52 9.17 6.63 5.85
CA GLU A 52 10.59 6.46 5.51
C GLU A 52 11.36 5.67 6.59
N GLU A 53 11.13 5.98 7.88
CA GLU A 53 11.79 5.32 9.01
C GLU A 53 10.98 4.14 9.58
N GLY A 54 9.75 3.95 9.08
CA GLY A 54 8.89 2.84 9.46
C GLY A 54 9.28 1.52 8.79
N PRO A 55 8.61 0.41 9.15
CA PRO A 55 8.66 -0.80 8.35
C PRO A 55 8.26 -0.47 6.90
N GLY A 56 9.01 -1.03 5.92
CA GLY A 56 8.81 -0.76 4.50
C GLY A 56 7.38 -1.01 3.99
N ASP A 57 6.60 -1.80 4.73
CA ASP A 57 5.18 -2.06 4.46
C ASP A 57 4.27 -0.84 4.64
N ASN A 58 4.70 0.19 5.38
CA ASN A 58 3.86 1.36 5.63
C ASN A 58 3.55 2.15 4.35
N VAL A 59 4.56 2.35 3.50
CA VAL A 59 4.38 3.06 2.22
C VAL A 59 3.67 2.17 1.20
N VAL A 60 3.94 0.86 1.21
CA VAL A 60 3.24 -0.12 0.37
C VAL A 60 1.74 -0.12 0.69
N GLY A 61 1.37 -0.16 1.96
CA GLY A 61 -0.02 -0.10 2.41
C GLY A 61 -0.72 1.20 2.02
N LEU A 62 -0.01 2.34 2.03
CA LEU A 62 -0.52 3.61 1.51
C LEU A 62 -0.80 3.54 0.00
N ILE A 63 0.16 3.02 -0.78
CA ILE A 63 0.04 2.90 -2.24
C ILE A 63 -1.12 1.98 -2.60
N LEU A 64 -1.22 0.80 -1.97
CA LEU A 64 -2.30 -0.14 -2.22
C LEU A 64 -3.66 0.41 -1.79
N GLY A 65 -3.73 1.07 -0.63
CA GLY A 65 -4.96 1.72 -0.17
C GLY A 65 -5.45 2.79 -1.14
N TRP A 66 -4.55 3.63 -1.66
CA TRP A 66 -4.89 4.60 -2.70
C TRP A 66 -5.33 3.90 -3.99
N TYR A 67 -4.62 2.86 -4.41
CA TYR A 67 -4.93 2.11 -5.62
C TYR A 67 -6.33 1.46 -5.58
N ILE A 68 -6.71 0.85 -4.45
CA ILE A 68 -8.04 0.25 -4.29
C ILE A 68 -9.12 1.32 -4.45
N VAL A 69 -8.95 2.48 -3.82
CA VAL A 69 -9.92 3.59 -3.89
C VAL A 69 -10.09 4.08 -5.33
N ILE A 70 -9.01 4.28 -6.10
CA ILE A 70 -9.16 4.70 -7.50
C ILE A 70 -9.85 3.62 -8.33
N ARG A 71 -9.58 2.34 -8.06
CA ARG A 71 -10.21 1.22 -8.77
C ARG A 71 -11.70 1.11 -8.50
N GLU A 72 -12.13 1.37 -7.27
CA GLU A 72 -13.55 1.47 -6.92
C GLU A 72 -14.29 2.62 -7.63
N ASN A 73 -13.54 3.62 -8.10
CA ASN A 73 -14.08 4.77 -8.83
C ASN A 73 -13.90 4.64 -10.36
N ASP A 74 -13.66 3.43 -10.89
CA ASP A 74 -13.35 3.18 -12.31
C ASP A 74 -12.15 4.01 -12.82
N GLY A 75 -11.21 4.30 -11.91
CA GLY A 75 -9.99 5.05 -12.19
C GLY A 75 -8.92 4.27 -12.94
N GLU A 76 -7.73 4.84 -12.98
CA GLU A 76 -6.59 4.30 -13.71
C GLU A 76 -6.16 2.91 -13.20
N THR A 77 -5.66 2.10 -14.13
CA THR A 77 -5.13 0.77 -13.85
C THR A 77 -3.61 0.80 -13.94
N ASP A 78 -2.95 0.20 -12.97
CA ASP A 78 -1.48 0.08 -12.95
C ASP A 78 -1.10 -1.40 -12.80
N PRO A 79 -0.30 -1.96 -13.73
CA PRO A 79 0.01 -3.38 -13.72
C PRO A 79 0.84 -3.79 -12.49
N VAL A 80 1.71 -2.91 -11.99
CA VAL A 80 2.52 -3.20 -10.80
C VAL A 80 1.63 -3.19 -9.56
N ALA A 81 0.71 -2.24 -9.46
CA ALA A 81 -0.24 -2.19 -8.36
C ALA A 81 -1.21 -3.39 -8.36
N GLU A 82 -1.70 -3.84 -9.52
CA GLU A 82 -2.53 -5.05 -9.62
C GLU A 82 -1.77 -6.30 -9.15
N GLU A 83 -0.49 -6.44 -9.52
CA GLU A 83 0.36 -7.53 -9.02
C GLU A 83 0.50 -7.47 -7.50
N LEU A 84 0.83 -6.32 -6.93
CA LEU A 84 0.99 -6.16 -5.48
C LEU A 84 -0.32 -6.43 -4.71
N VAL A 85 -1.46 -5.98 -5.24
CA VAL A 85 -2.78 -6.29 -4.64
C VAL A 85 -3.02 -7.79 -4.66
N ALA A 86 -2.74 -8.46 -5.79
CA ALA A 86 -2.91 -9.90 -5.91
C ALA A 86 -1.99 -10.66 -4.94
N GLU A 87 -0.73 -10.23 -4.81
CA GLU A 87 0.23 -10.79 -3.84
C GLU A 87 -0.36 -10.70 -2.43
N VAL A 88 -0.70 -9.49 -1.95
CA VAL A 88 -1.27 -9.29 -0.60
C VAL A 88 -2.54 -10.11 -0.36
N MET A 89 -3.44 -10.18 -1.35
CA MET A 89 -4.67 -10.98 -1.24
C MET A 89 -4.41 -12.49 -1.17
N GLU A 90 -3.35 -12.97 -1.84
CA GLU A 90 -2.90 -14.37 -1.76
C GLU A 90 -2.26 -14.66 -0.40
N GLU A 91 -1.45 -13.74 0.15
CA GLU A 91 -0.83 -13.90 1.48
C GLU A 91 -1.88 -13.89 2.61
N GLU A 92 -2.92 -13.07 2.52
CA GLU A 92 -4.03 -13.09 3.47
C GLU A 92 -4.83 -14.40 3.41
N SER A 93 -4.88 -15.05 2.24
CA SER A 93 -5.58 -16.34 2.06
C SER A 93 -4.79 -17.52 2.62
N GLU A 94 -3.46 -17.45 2.65
CA GLU A 94 -2.57 -18.46 3.23
C GLU A 94 -2.37 -18.26 4.76
N GLY A 95 -2.89 -17.16 5.32
CA GLY A 95 -2.82 -16.79 6.73
C GLY A 95 -3.91 -17.36 7.63
N ALA A 96 -4.72 -18.33 7.18
CA ALA A 96 -5.52 -19.11 8.12
C ALA A 96 -4.55 -19.97 8.96
N PRO A 97 -4.50 -19.81 10.30
CA PRO A 97 -3.71 -20.72 11.11
C PRO A 97 -4.31 -22.11 10.90
N THR A 98 -3.62 -22.96 10.17
CA THR A 98 -3.81 -24.40 10.38
C THR A 98 -3.28 -24.63 11.78
N ASP A 99 -4.17 -24.59 12.77
CA ASP A 99 -4.00 -25.26 14.05
C ASP A 99 -3.67 -26.72 13.72
N ASP A 100 -2.40 -27.02 13.49
CA ASP A 100 -1.84 -28.36 13.54
C ASP A 100 -1.71 -28.71 15.03
N ASP A 101 -2.87 -28.92 15.67
CA ASP A 101 -2.96 -29.56 16.98
C ASP A 101 -2.65 -31.05 16.78
N SER A 102 -1.39 -31.35 17.02
CA SER A 102 -0.82 -32.64 17.40
C SER A 102 -1.85 -33.71 17.79
N GLY A 103 -2.00 -34.72 16.95
CA GLY A 103 -2.83 -35.90 17.20
C GLY A 103 -2.16 -37.19 16.73
N HIS A 104 -0.89 -37.43 17.09
CA HIS A 104 -0.32 -38.77 16.97
C HIS A 104 -0.68 -39.57 18.23
N ALA A 105 -1.55 -40.56 18.05
CA ALA A 105 -1.99 -41.54 19.03
C ALA A 105 -0.92 -42.59 19.35
#